data_AF-A0A8S2SUP5-F1
#
_entry.id   AF-A0A8S2SUP5-F1
#
_cell.length_a   1.000
_cell.length_b   1.000
_cell.length_c   1.000
_cell.angle_alpha   90.00
_cell.angle_beta   90.00
_cell.angle_gamma   90.00
#
_symmetry.space_group_name_H-M   'P 1'
#
loop_
_entity.id
_entity.type
_entity.pdbx_description
1 polymer ?
#
loop_
_entity_poly.entity_id
_entity_poly.type
_entity_poly.pdbx_seq_one_letter_code
_entity_poly.pdbx_strand_id
1 'polypeptide(L)'
;MEKTRDSLAYLMPLINCVNSECAEYMERGGTGHVIFALPWFITWYSHVLDDLSVILRLYDLFIVSHYLMPIYVAAEIVNYYADEVLSKNCEMSCLHQYLSYLPTEIDENTWEEIIKRALYLFENHPPDTLENLNHEWKIKCEYIEHSSNKFITRQTFNKNNNYYNHQSLSKKPSILSRVAFWGVTIAIGGLAIYVWNQAQLLDSSKYISLGDFLNQFYPT
;
A
#
# COMPACT_ATOMS: atom_id res chain seq x y z
N MET A 1 2.18 5.79 16.08
CA MET A 1 2.14 5.77 14.61
C MET A 1 0.74 6.00 14.04
N GLU A 2 -0.33 5.57 14.73
CA GLU A 2 -1.72 5.74 14.28
C GLU A 2 -2.09 7.21 13.97
N LYS A 3 -1.83 8.14 14.90
CA LYS A 3 -2.11 9.57 14.73
C LYS A 3 -1.51 10.22 13.46
N THR A 4 -0.32 9.81 13.06
CA THR A 4 0.35 10.33 11.86
C THR A 4 -0.36 9.84 10.60
N ARG A 5 -0.74 8.57 10.58
CA ARG A 5 -1.51 7.97 9.50
C ARG A 5 -2.90 8.61 9.39
N ASP A 6 -3.53 8.88 10.52
CA ASP A 6 -4.84 9.53 10.55
C ASP A 6 -4.76 10.97 10.02
N SER A 7 -3.65 11.68 10.28
CA SER A 7 -3.39 12.99 9.69
C SER A 7 -3.25 12.91 8.16
N LEU A 8 -2.48 11.94 7.66
CA LEU A 8 -2.31 11.74 6.20
C LEU A 8 -3.63 11.44 5.49
N ALA A 9 -4.60 10.81 6.17
CA ALA A 9 -5.90 10.50 5.58
C ALA A 9 -6.65 11.76 5.08
N TYR A 10 -6.30 12.95 5.55
CA TYR A 10 -6.87 14.21 5.08
C TYR A 10 -6.35 14.66 3.71
N LEU A 11 -5.29 14.06 3.18
CA LEU A 11 -4.70 14.44 1.90
C LEU A 11 -5.65 14.22 0.72
N MET A 12 -6.24 13.03 0.58
CA MET A 12 -7.16 12.75 -0.55
C MET A 12 -8.41 13.65 -0.56
N PRO A 13 -9.08 13.89 0.59
CA PRO A 13 -10.17 14.86 0.66
C PRO A 13 -9.75 16.27 0.21
N LEU A 14 -8.57 16.73 0.61
CA LEU A 14 -8.03 18.03 0.19
C LEU A 14 -7.74 18.07 -1.31
N ILE A 15 -7.11 17.03 -1.86
CA ILE A 15 -6.91 16.90 -3.32
C ILE A 15 -8.26 16.91 -4.05
N ASN A 16 -9.28 16.24 -3.50
CA ASN A 16 -10.61 16.23 -4.10
C ASN A 16 -11.29 17.63 -4.10
N CYS A 17 -10.98 18.49 -3.12
CA CYS A 17 -11.49 19.86 -3.08
C CYS A 17 -10.88 20.74 -4.18
N VAL A 18 -9.59 20.56 -4.47
CA VAL A 18 -8.88 21.35 -5.50
C VAL A 18 -9.04 20.75 -6.90
N ASN A 19 -9.01 19.43 -7.02
CA ASN A 19 -9.12 18.69 -8.27
C ASN A 19 -9.74 17.30 -8.04
N SER A 20 -11.07 17.24 -8.20
CA SER A 20 -11.82 15.99 -8.00
C SER A 20 -11.48 14.89 -9.00
N GLU A 21 -11.07 15.25 -10.23
CA GLU A 21 -10.70 14.28 -11.26
C GLU A 21 -9.38 13.59 -10.91
N CYS A 22 -8.37 14.36 -10.50
CA CYS A 22 -7.10 13.83 -10.02
C CYS A 22 -7.28 12.93 -8.79
N ALA A 23 -8.10 13.34 -7.82
CA ALA A 23 -8.39 12.53 -6.65
C ALA A 23 -9.04 11.18 -7.01
N GLU A 24 -10.05 11.19 -7.88
CA GLU A 24 -10.72 9.97 -8.34
C GLU A 24 -9.78 9.08 -9.15
N TYR A 25 -8.91 9.67 -9.99
CA TYR A 25 -7.90 8.94 -10.75
C TYR A 25 -6.93 8.20 -9.84
N MET A 26 -6.41 8.87 -8.82
CA MET A 26 -5.51 8.28 -7.82
C MET A 26 -6.18 7.20 -6.99
N GLU A 27 -7.45 7.39 -6.62
CA GLU A 27 -8.24 6.39 -5.91
C GLU A 27 -8.41 5.12 -6.77
N ARG A 28 -8.82 5.28 -8.03
CA ARG A 28 -8.96 4.17 -8.99
C ARG A 28 -7.65 3.45 -9.25
N GLY A 29 -6.53 4.17 -9.23
CA GLY A 29 -5.18 3.62 -9.34
C GLY A 29 -4.70 2.87 -8.10
N GLY A 30 -5.44 2.91 -6.98
CA GLY A 30 -5.06 2.24 -5.72
C GLY A 30 -4.11 3.05 -4.84
N THR A 31 -3.88 4.33 -5.15
CA THR A 31 -2.97 5.23 -4.42
C THR A 31 -3.66 6.04 -3.32
N GLY A 32 -4.95 5.79 -3.07
CA GLY A 32 -5.75 6.45 -2.02
C GLY A 32 -5.22 6.29 -0.60
N HIS A 33 -4.38 5.29 -0.32
CA HIS A 33 -3.75 5.10 0.99
C HIS A 33 -2.63 6.11 1.30
N VAL A 34 -2.27 6.99 0.37
CA VAL A 34 -1.37 8.17 0.55
C VAL A 34 -0.02 7.90 1.21
N ILE A 35 0.46 6.65 1.15
CA ILE A 35 1.72 6.24 1.76
C ILE A 35 2.92 7.00 1.17
N PHE A 36 2.83 7.41 -0.10
CA PHE A 36 3.86 8.20 -0.77
C PHE A 36 4.16 9.53 -0.06
N ALA A 37 3.17 10.13 0.61
CA ALA A 37 3.31 11.43 1.28
C ALA A 37 3.83 11.31 2.73
N LEU A 38 3.94 10.10 3.28
CA LEU A 38 4.49 9.88 4.61
C LEU A 38 5.90 10.49 4.80
N PRO A 39 6.89 10.22 3.93
CA PRO A 39 8.21 10.82 4.07
C PRO A 39 8.15 12.36 4.03
N TRP A 40 7.28 12.95 3.21
CA TRP A 40 7.10 14.40 3.14
C TRP A 40 6.63 14.97 4.46
N PHE A 41 5.61 14.34 5.04
CA PHE A 41 4.97 14.82 6.25
C PHE A 41 5.88 14.71 7.48
N ILE A 42 6.58 13.59 7.67
CA ILE A 42 7.40 13.36 8.88
C ILE A 42 8.74 14.09 8.85
N THR A 43 9.25 14.41 7.67
CA THR A 43 10.54 15.12 7.50
C THR A 43 10.36 16.58 7.10
N TRP A 44 9.11 17.06 6.97
CA TRP A 44 8.79 18.38 6.42
C TRP A 44 9.55 18.65 5.11
N TYR A 45 9.49 17.67 4.20
CA TYR A 45 10.14 17.69 2.88
C TYR A 45 11.68 17.73 2.87
N SER A 46 12.35 17.90 4.02
CA SER A 46 13.82 18.04 4.10
C SER A 46 14.61 16.83 3.59
N HIS A 47 14.00 15.64 3.55
CA HIS A 47 14.64 14.45 2.98
C HIS A 47 14.54 14.38 1.45
N VAL A 48 13.58 15.09 0.83
CA VAL A 48 13.29 14.98 -0.61
C VAL A 48 13.79 16.20 -1.39
N LEU A 49 13.92 17.33 -0.72
CA LEU A 49 14.44 18.57 -1.30
C LEU A 49 15.95 18.68 -1.07
N ASP A 50 16.67 19.10 -2.10
CA ASP A 50 18.11 19.36 -2.02
C ASP A 50 18.42 20.83 -1.71
N ASP A 51 17.51 21.75 -2.04
CA ASP A 51 17.70 23.19 -1.85
C ASP A 51 17.35 23.63 -0.42
N LEU A 52 18.38 24.06 0.31
CA LEU A 52 18.23 24.57 1.66
C LEU A 52 17.37 25.83 1.74
N SER A 53 17.35 26.68 0.70
CA SER A 53 16.55 27.92 0.69
C SER A 53 15.06 27.60 0.79
N VAL A 54 14.61 26.64 -0.02
CA VAL A 54 13.24 26.14 -0.07
C VAL A 54 12.87 25.43 1.22
N ILE A 55 13.76 24.57 1.73
CA ILE A 55 13.53 23.87 3.00
C ILE A 55 13.29 24.87 4.13
N LEU A 56 14.17 25.87 4.28
CA LEU A 56 14.01 26.89 5.32
C LEU A 56 12.71 27.69 5.14
N ARG A 57 12.36 28.02 3.89
CA ARG A 57 11.12 28.75 3.58
C ARG A 57 9.86 27.96 3.96
N LEU A 58 9.85 26.64 3.71
CA LEU A 58 8.79 25.74 4.14
C LEU A 58 8.75 25.57 5.65
N TYR A 59 9.91 25.53 6.32
CA TYR A 59 9.98 25.47 7.78
C TYR A 59 9.42 26.73 8.43
N ASP A 60 9.73 27.92 7.90
CA ASP A 60 9.14 29.17 8.36
C ASP A 60 7.60 29.13 8.29
N LEU A 61 7.05 28.60 7.20
CA LEU A 61 5.62 28.38 7.05
C LEU A 61 5.08 27.39 8.10
N PHE A 62 5.70 26.22 8.25
CA PHE A 62 5.19 25.14 9.10
C PHE A 62 5.28 25.46 10.60
N ILE A 63 6.30 26.22 11.02
CA ILE A 63 6.49 26.61 12.42
C ILE A 63 5.45 27.64 12.85
N VAL A 64 5.07 28.55 11.96
CA VAL A 64 4.10 29.63 12.25
C VAL A 64 2.65 29.16 12.08
N SER A 65 2.43 28.07 11.32
CA SER A 65 1.10 27.58 10.95
C SER A 65 0.65 26.37 11.79
N HIS A 66 -0.51 25.82 11.43
CA HIS A 66 -1.02 24.59 12.03
C HIS A 66 -0.16 23.37 11.65
N TYR A 67 -0.07 22.36 12.52
CA TYR A 67 0.75 21.16 12.27
C TYR A 67 0.35 20.34 11.03
N LEU A 68 -0.87 20.56 10.52
CA LEU A 68 -1.37 19.94 9.28
C LEU A 68 -0.96 20.69 8.02
N MET A 69 -0.38 21.89 8.12
CA MET A 69 0.03 22.71 6.97
C MET A 69 0.88 21.94 5.93
N PRO A 70 1.80 21.03 6.32
CA PRO A 70 2.53 20.21 5.34
C PRO A 70 1.63 19.35 4.44
N ILE A 71 0.44 18.98 4.88
CA ILE A 71 -0.55 18.21 4.09
C ILE A 71 -1.25 19.10 3.07
N TYR A 72 -1.53 20.36 3.41
CA TYR A 72 -2.07 21.33 2.44
C TYR A 72 -1.04 21.61 1.34
N VAL A 73 0.24 21.73 1.69
CA VAL A 73 1.32 21.82 0.71
C VAL A 73 1.37 20.56 -0.16
N ALA A 74 1.22 19.37 0.42
CA ALA A 74 1.20 18.13 -0.36
C ALA A 74 0.04 18.10 -1.37
N ALA A 75 -1.15 18.54 -0.96
CA ALA A 75 -2.32 18.60 -1.83
C ALA A 75 -2.08 19.54 -3.02
N GLU A 76 -1.47 20.70 -2.78
CA GLU A 76 -1.17 21.66 -3.84
C GLU A 76 -0.01 21.23 -4.74
N ILE A 77 0.98 20.50 -4.24
CA ILE A 77 2.00 19.86 -5.08
C ILE A 77 1.32 18.91 -6.07
N VAL A 78 0.46 18.02 -5.58
CA VAL A 78 -0.26 17.07 -6.44
C VAL A 78 -1.17 17.79 -7.44
N ASN A 79 -1.85 18.85 -7.00
CA ASN A 79 -2.71 19.68 -7.85
C ASN A 79 -1.92 20.41 -8.95
N TYR A 80 -0.75 20.96 -8.62
CA TYR A 80 0.10 21.66 -9.57
C TYR A 80 0.54 20.73 -10.72
N TYR A 81 0.83 19.46 -10.40
CA TYR A 81 1.23 18.42 -11.37
C TYR A 81 0.07 17.49 -11.78
N ALA A 82 -1.18 17.94 -11.64
CA ALA A 82 -2.35 17.09 -11.88
C ALA A 82 -2.40 16.57 -13.31
N ASP A 83 -2.02 17.38 -14.29
CA ASP A 83 -2.00 16.99 -15.70
C ASP A 83 -1.00 15.85 -15.96
N GLU A 84 0.20 15.90 -15.36
CA GLU A 84 1.14 14.79 -15.47
C GLU A 84 0.62 13.54 -14.74
N VAL A 85 0.03 13.69 -13.55
CA VAL A 85 -0.56 12.56 -12.79
C VAL A 85 -1.63 11.86 -13.62
N LEU A 86 -2.53 12.62 -14.24
CA LEU A 86 -3.60 12.09 -15.11
C LEU A 86 -3.05 11.45 -16.39
N SER A 87 -1.87 11.87 -16.86
CA SER A 87 -1.21 11.27 -18.03
C SER A 87 -0.52 9.93 -17.74
N LYS A 88 -0.19 9.61 -16.48
CA LYS A 88 0.49 8.37 -16.11
C LYS A 88 -0.47 7.18 -16.15
N ASN A 89 0.06 5.96 -16.18
CA ASN A 89 -0.77 4.76 -16.06
C ASN A 89 -1.50 4.74 -14.72
N CYS A 90 -2.81 4.45 -14.75
CA CYS A 90 -3.69 4.33 -13.59
C CYS A 90 -3.42 3.05 -12.78
N GLU A 91 -2.18 2.88 -12.32
CA GLU A 91 -1.72 1.74 -11.52
C GLU A 91 -0.92 2.22 -10.31
N MET A 92 -1.10 1.53 -9.19
CA MET A 92 -0.55 1.93 -7.90
C MET A 92 0.97 2.15 -7.93
N SER A 93 1.70 1.23 -8.57
CA SER A 93 3.16 1.33 -8.67
C SER A 93 3.62 2.54 -9.48
N CYS A 94 2.97 2.79 -10.63
CA CYS A 94 3.32 3.90 -11.52
C CYS A 94 3.05 5.25 -10.85
N LEU A 95 1.87 5.41 -10.27
CA LEU A 95 1.48 6.62 -9.55
C LEU A 95 2.33 6.83 -8.30
N HIS A 96 2.52 5.81 -7.47
CA HIS A 96 3.35 5.91 -6.26
C HIS A 96 4.79 6.30 -6.61
N GLN A 97 5.37 5.69 -7.65
CA GLN A 97 6.72 6.02 -8.09
C GLN A 97 6.79 7.48 -8.53
N TYR A 98 5.88 7.93 -9.41
CA TYR A 98 5.89 9.29 -9.90
C TYR A 98 5.70 10.31 -8.78
N LEU A 99 4.68 10.11 -7.94
CA LEU A 99 4.38 10.99 -6.82
C LEU A 99 5.58 11.11 -5.89
N SER A 100 6.29 10.02 -5.57
CA SER A 100 7.43 10.05 -4.63
C SER A 100 8.57 11.01 -5.04
N TYR A 101 8.75 11.26 -6.35
CA TYR A 101 9.79 12.15 -6.88
C TYR A 101 9.31 13.58 -7.16
N LEU A 102 7.99 13.83 -7.13
CA LEU A 102 7.42 15.13 -7.50
C LEU A 102 8.10 16.34 -6.84
N PRO A 103 8.36 16.37 -5.52
CA PRO A 103 8.95 17.55 -4.88
C PRO A 103 10.34 17.91 -5.42
N THR A 104 11.07 16.95 -5.98
CA THR A 104 12.39 17.15 -6.58
C THR A 104 12.29 17.73 -8.00
N GLU A 105 11.14 17.61 -8.67
CA GLU A 105 10.90 18.17 -10.01
C GLU A 105 10.44 19.65 -9.98
N ILE A 106 10.26 20.23 -8.78
CA ILE A 106 9.71 21.58 -8.60
C ILE A 106 10.82 22.62 -8.70
N ASP A 107 10.69 23.52 -9.69
CA ASP A 107 11.57 24.68 -9.82
C ASP A 107 11.51 25.58 -8.57
N GLU A 108 12.65 26.15 -8.16
CA GLU A 108 12.78 27.01 -6.96
C GLU A 108 11.74 28.14 -6.94
N ASN A 109 11.47 28.76 -8.09
CA ASN A 109 10.54 29.89 -8.22
C ASN A 109 9.06 29.50 -8.07
N THR A 110 8.73 28.21 -8.22
CA THR A 110 7.35 27.69 -8.17
C THR A 110 6.87 27.47 -6.73
N TRP A 111 7.80 27.29 -5.79
CA TRP A 111 7.47 27.03 -4.38
C TRP A 111 6.66 28.15 -3.73
N GLU A 112 6.94 29.42 -4.03
CA GLU A 112 6.15 30.54 -3.50
C GLU A 112 4.70 30.52 -4.02
N GLU A 113 4.47 30.04 -5.24
CA GLU A 113 3.11 29.87 -5.75
C GLU A 113 2.38 28.73 -5.04
N ILE A 114 3.04 27.58 -4.87
CA ILE A 114 2.51 26.43 -4.14
C ILE A 114 2.17 26.82 -2.71
N ILE A 115 3.06 27.56 -2.02
CA ILE A 115 2.82 28.05 -0.66
C ILE A 115 1.59 28.95 -0.59
N LYS A 116 1.43 29.88 -1.54
CA LYS A 116 0.26 30.77 -1.61
C LYS A 116 -1.03 29.99 -1.84
N ARG A 117 -1.03 29.03 -2.76
CA ARG A 117 -2.19 28.16 -3.02
C ARG A 117 -2.52 27.31 -1.79
N ALA A 118 -1.51 26.79 -1.09
CA ALA A 118 -1.72 25.98 0.10
C ALA A 118 -2.31 26.80 1.25
N LEU A 119 -1.87 28.05 1.41
CA LEU A 119 -2.46 28.99 2.37
C LEU A 119 -3.92 29.29 2.01
N TYR A 120 -4.22 29.54 0.73
CA TYR A 120 -5.60 29.73 0.27
C TYR A 120 -6.46 28.47 0.53
N LEU A 121 -5.92 27.28 0.29
CA LEU A 121 -6.61 26.02 0.59
C LEU A 121 -6.89 25.87 2.09
N PHE A 122 -5.92 26.23 2.93
CA PHE A 122 -6.04 26.23 4.38
C PHE A 122 -7.11 27.20 4.89
N GLU A 123 -7.20 28.40 4.30
CA GLU A 123 -8.23 29.39 4.64
C GLU A 123 -9.64 28.92 4.28
N ASN A 124 -9.81 28.26 3.12
CA ASN A 124 -11.11 27.76 2.67
C ASN A 124 -11.55 26.47 3.37
N HIS A 125 -10.60 25.63 3.75
CA HIS A 125 -10.85 24.36 4.42
C HIS A 125 -10.00 24.26 5.69
N PRO A 126 -10.36 24.98 6.77
CA PRO A 126 -9.58 24.95 8.00
C PRO A 126 -9.62 23.54 8.66
N PRO A 127 -8.67 23.23 9.56
CA PRO A 127 -8.55 21.91 10.19
C PRO A 127 -9.84 21.32 10.76
N ASP A 128 -10.72 22.16 11.31
CA ASP A 128 -12.00 21.74 11.90
C ASP A 128 -12.97 21.14 10.87
N THR A 129 -12.79 21.44 9.58
CA THR A 129 -13.63 20.91 8.49
C THR A 129 -13.12 19.57 7.94
N LEU A 130 -11.87 19.21 8.22
CA LEU A 130 -11.20 18.07 7.60
C LEU A 130 -11.84 16.72 7.95
N GLU A 131 -12.41 16.58 9.15
CA GLU A 131 -13.09 15.35 9.54
C GLU A 131 -14.34 15.10 8.69
N ASN A 132 -15.14 16.14 8.43
CA ASN A 132 -16.31 16.06 7.57
C ASN A 132 -15.92 15.76 6.12
N LEU A 133 -14.91 16.46 5.59
CA LEU A 133 -14.38 16.21 4.25
C LEU A 133 -13.87 14.77 4.09
N ASN A 134 -13.19 14.24 5.11
CA ASN A 134 -12.72 12.86 5.12
C ASN A 134 -13.88 11.86 5.12
N HIS A 135 -14.94 12.14 5.87
CA HIS A 135 -16.14 11.32 5.86
C HIS A 135 -16.83 11.31 4.49
N GLU A 136 -17.00 12.49 3.87
CA GLU A 136 -17.57 12.62 2.52
C GLU A 136 -16.72 11.90 1.47
N TRP A 137 -15.40 12.02 1.57
CA TRP A 137 -14.47 11.32 0.68
C TRP A 137 -14.59 9.80 0.80
N LYS A 138 -14.66 9.25 2.02
CA LYS A 138 -14.84 7.80 2.23
C LYS A 138 -16.11 7.26 1.57
N ILE A 139 -17.23 7.99 1.71
CA ILE A 139 -18.49 7.64 1.02
C ILE A 139 -18.29 7.63 -0.50
N LYS A 140 -17.56 8.61 -1.04
CA LYS A 140 -17.25 8.68 -2.47
C LYS A 140 -16.38 7.51 -2.92
N CYS A 141 -15.37 7.10 -2.16
CA CYS A 141 -14.54 5.92 -2.45
C CYS A 141 -15.37 4.63 -2.51
N GLU A 142 -16.26 4.42 -1.54
CA GLU A 142 -17.15 3.25 -1.52
C GLU A 142 -18.05 3.20 -2.76
N TYR A 143 -18.50 4.36 -3.26
CA TYR A 143 -19.26 4.45 -4.50
C TYR A 143 -18.42 4.11 -5.75
N ILE A 144 -17.18 4.61 -5.82
CA ILE A 144 -16.24 4.33 -6.92
C ILE A 144 -15.94 2.83 -6.98
N GLU A 145 -15.68 2.19 -5.84
CA GLU A 145 -15.41 0.75 -5.76
C GLU A 145 -16.61 -0.09 -6.22
N HIS A 146 -17.81 0.21 -5.71
CA HIS A 146 -19.04 -0.48 -6.14
C HIS A 146 -19.29 -0.34 -7.64
N SER A 147 -19.03 0.85 -8.20
CA SER A 147 -19.18 1.12 -9.62
C SER A 147 -18.23 0.25 -10.43
N SER A 148 -16.93 0.24 -10.11
CA SER A 148 -15.93 -0.62 -10.75
C SER A 148 -16.29 -2.10 -10.68
N ASN A 149 -16.71 -2.61 -9.51
CA ASN A 149 -17.08 -4.01 -9.31
C ASN A 149 -18.29 -4.45 -10.15
N LYS A 150 -19.28 -3.56 -10.32
CA LYS A 150 -20.45 -3.82 -11.18
C LYS A 150 -20.05 -3.94 -12.66
N PHE A 151 -19.09 -3.14 -13.13
CA PHE A 151 -18.56 -3.25 -14.49
C PHE A 151 -17.78 -4.56 -14.70
N ILE A 152 -16.90 -4.92 -13.77
CA ILE A 152 -16.12 -6.17 -13.82
C ILE A 152 -17.05 -7.39 -13.83
N THR A 153 -18.09 -7.38 -13.01
CA THR A 153 -19.09 -8.46 -12.94
C THR A 153 -19.83 -8.60 -14.28
N ARG A 154 -20.28 -7.49 -14.90
CA ARG A 154 -20.93 -7.54 -16.22
C ARG A 154 -19.99 -8.09 -17.31
N GLN A 155 -18.72 -7.71 -17.32
CA GLN A 155 -17.75 -8.21 -18.30
C GLN A 155 -17.42 -9.69 -18.09
N THR A 156 -17.29 -10.14 -16.85
CA THR A 156 -17.05 -11.56 -16.53
C THR A 156 -18.26 -12.44 -16.83
N PHE A 157 -19.49 -11.99 -16.59
CA PHE A 157 -20.71 -12.71 -17.01
C PHE A 157 -20.79 -12.87 -18.54
N ASN A 158 -20.45 -11.83 -19.31
CA ASN A 158 -20.46 -11.91 -20.78
C ASN A 158 -19.35 -12.81 -21.33
N LYS A 159 -18.15 -12.78 -20.73
CA LYS A 159 -17.03 -13.66 -21.10
C LYS A 159 -17.29 -15.12 -20.72
N ASN A 160 -17.87 -15.38 -19.55
CA ASN A 160 -18.25 -16.73 -19.14
C ASN A 160 -19.34 -17.33 -20.05
N ASN A 161 -20.34 -16.55 -20.48
CA ASN A 161 -21.33 -17.04 -21.45
C ASN A 161 -20.70 -17.49 -22.77
N ASN A 162 -19.64 -16.83 -23.24
CA ASN A 162 -18.89 -17.26 -24.44
C ASN A 162 -18.08 -18.54 -24.21
N TYR A 163 -17.54 -18.78 -23.00
CA TYR A 163 -16.91 -20.05 -22.65
C TYR A 163 -17.92 -21.21 -22.57
N TYR A 164 -19.11 -20.98 -22.01
CA TYR A 164 -20.18 -22.00 -21.98
C TYR A 164 -20.71 -22.33 -23.38
N ASN A 165 -20.77 -21.35 -24.28
CA ASN A 165 -21.19 -21.58 -25.67
C ASN A 165 -20.15 -22.37 -26.49
N HIS A 166 -18.87 -22.32 -26.14
CA HIS A 166 -17.83 -23.08 -26.85
C HIS A 166 -17.55 -24.48 -26.27
N GLN A 167 -18.07 -24.81 -25.07
CA GLN A 167 -17.81 -26.08 -24.37
C GLN A 167 -18.96 -27.09 -24.45
N SER A 168 -19.85 -26.96 -25.44
CA SER A 168 -20.89 -27.95 -25.76
C SER A 168 -20.38 -29.13 -26.60
N LEU A 169 -19.06 -29.35 -26.66
CA LEU A 169 -18.43 -30.54 -27.26
C LEU A 169 -17.11 -30.94 -26.56
N SER A 170 -17.11 -31.11 -25.23
CA SER A 170 -16.03 -31.88 -24.59
C SER A 170 -16.54 -32.73 -23.43
N LYS A 171 -16.33 -34.06 -23.55
CA LYS A 171 -16.75 -35.09 -22.59
C LYS A 171 -16.23 -34.78 -21.18
N LYS A 172 -17.11 -34.92 -20.17
CA LYS A 172 -16.77 -34.84 -18.74
C LYS A 172 -15.70 -35.89 -18.38
N PRO A 173 -14.62 -35.54 -17.65
CA PRO A 173 -13.67 -36.53 -17.15
C PRO A 173 -14.27 -37.30 -15.96
N SER A 174 -13.96 -38.60 -15.89
CA SER A 174 -14.47 -39.51 -14.88
C SER A 174 -13.78 -39.32 -13.52
N ILE A 175 -14.56 -39.62 -12.48
CA ILE A 175 -14.26 -39.52 -11.03
C ILE A 175 -12.94 -40.23 -10.63
N LEU A 176 -12.46 -41.18 -11.45
CA LEU A 176 -11.23 -41.95 -11.20
C LEU A 176 -9.96 -41.07 -11.14
N SER A 177 -9.91 -40.00 -11.93
CA SER A 177 -8.75 -39.09 -11.99
C SER A 177 -8.57 -38.25 -10.72
N ARG A 178 -9.64 -38.02 -9.96
CA ARG A 178 -9.61 -37.27 -8.70
C ARG A 178 -9.06 -38.09 -7.53
N VAL A 179 -9.22 -39.42 -7.55
CA VAL A 179 -8.76 -40.31 -6.47
C VAL A 179 -7.26 -40.59 -6.57
N ALA A 180 -6.71 -40.65 -7.79
CA ALA A 180 -5.28 -40.86 -8.00
C ALA A 180 -4.41 -39.75 -7.40
N PHE A 181 -4.91 -38.51 -7.36
CA PHE A 181 -4.16 -37.35 -6.86
C PHE A 181 -3.96 -37.37 -5.33
N TRP A 182 -4.95 -37.85 -4.57
CA TRP A 182 -4.84 -37.98 -3.11
C TRP A 182 -3.97 -39.16 -2.65
N GLY A 183 -3.84 -40.20 -3.48
CA GLY A 183 -3.03 -41.38 -3.16
C GLY A 183 -1.52 -41.09 -3.12
N VAL A 184 -1.03 -40.27 -4.05
CA VAL A 184 0.42 -39.97 -4.17
C VAL A 184 0.90 -39.09 -3.01
N THR A 185 0.08 -38.15 -2.53
CA THR A 185 0.43 -37.25 -1.42
C THR A 185 0.56 -37.98 -0.07
N ILE A 186 -0.25 -39.00 0.19
CA ILE A 186 -0.22 -39.77 1.44
C ILE A 186 1.05 -40.63 1.52
N ALA A 187 1.47 -41.22 0.40
CA ALA A 187 2.66 -42.07 0.35
C ALA A 187 3.95 -41.30 0.67
N ILE A 188 4.09 -40.08 0.14
CA ILE A 188 5.27 -39.23 0.38
C ILE A 188 5.34 -38.81 1.86
N GLY A 189 4.20 -38.45 2.46
CA GLY A 189 4.14 -38.05 3.88
C GLY A 189 4.50 -39.19 4.85
N GLY A 190 4.03 -40.41 4.58
CA GLY A 190 4.35 -41.58 5.42
C GLY A 190 5.85 -41.93 5.41
N LEU A 191 6.51 -41.78 4.27
CA LEU A 191 7.94 -42.07 4.13
C LEU A 191 8.80 -41.06 4.89
N ALA A 192 8.40 -39.78 4.89
CA ALA A 192 9.05 -38.73 5.67
C ALA A 192 8.93 -38.96 7.19
N ILE A 193 7.75 -39.35 7.67
CA ILE A 193 7.53 -39.67 9.10
C ILE A 193 8.36 -40.88 9.53
N TYR A 194 8.44 -41.91 8.68
CA TYR A 194 9.25 -43.10 8.97
C TYR A 194 10.74 -42.74 9.09
N VAL A 195 11.27 -41.94 8.17
CA VAL A 195 12.67 -41.47 8.21
C VAL A 195 12.93 -40.60 9.43
N TRP A 196 12.00 -39.70 9.79
CA TRP A 196 12.10 -38.89 11.02
C TRP A 196 12.16 -39.76 12.28
N ASN A 197 11.31 -40.78 12.35
CA ASN A 197 11.24 -41.67 13.50
C ASN A 197 12.52 -42.54 13.61
N GLN A 198 13.06 -42.99 12.48
CA GLN A 198 14.36 -43.68 12.43
C GLN A 198 15.52 -42.76 12.84
N ALA A 199 15.48 -41.48 12.47
CA ALA A 199 16.49 -40.51 12.89
C ALA A 199 16.47 -40.26 14.41
N GLN A 200 15.29 -40.20 15.04
CA GLN A 200 15.18 -40.07 16.50
C GLN A 200 15.70 -41.31 17.26
N LEU A 201 15.52 -42.52 16.71
CA LEU A 201 16.03 -43.75 17.33
C LEU A 201 17.56 -43.84 17.28
N LEU A 202 18.20 -43.30 16.23
CA LEU A 202 19.66 -43.29 16.08
C LEU A 202 20.36 -42.27 16.98
N ASP A 203 19.70 -41.14 17.29
CA ASP A 203 20.26 -40.11 18.18
C ASP A 203 20.22 -40.57 19.65
N SER A 204 19.21 -41.36 20.04
CA SER A 204 19.09 -41.87 21.40
C SER A 204 20.11 -42.96 21.77
N SER A 205 20.83 -43.55 20.81
CA SER A 205 21.87 -44.58 21.05
C SER A 205 23.27 -44.00 21.30
N LYS A 206 23.45 -42.68 21.21
CA LYS A 206 24.76 -42.01 21.35
C LYS A 206 24.94 -41.21 22.63
N TYR A 207 23.98 -41.20 23.54
CA TYR A 207 24.13 -40.60 24.87
C TYR A 207 24.56 -41.66 25.89
N ILE A 208 25.86 -41.97 25.89
CA ILE A 208 26.52 -42.57 27.06
C ILE A 208 26.52 -41.49 28.16
N SER A 209 25.99 -41.86 29.31
CA SER A 209 25.88 -41.06 30.52
C SER A 209 27.19 -40.37 30.90
N LEU A 210 27.15 -39.04 31.02
CA LEU A 210 28.20 -38.18 31.58
C LEU A 210 28.58 -38.53 33.04
N GLY A 211 27.88 -39.47 33.67
CA GLY A 211 28.17 -39.99 35.01
C GLY A 211 29.34 -40.99 35.07
N ASP A 212 29.69 -41.67 33.97
CA ASP A 212 30.76 -42.68 33.97
C ASP A 212 32.16 -42.08 33.75
N PHE A 213 32.25 -40.85 33.23
CA PHE A 213 33.53 -40.17 32.97
C PHE A 213 34.11 -39.47 34.21
N LEU A 214 33.29 -39.20 35.24
CA LEU A 214 33.72 -38.51 36.47
C LEU A 214 34.17 -39.45 37.60
N ASN A 215 33.86 -40.75 37.52
CA ASN A 215 34.33 -41.75 38.49
C ASN A 215 35.74 -42.31 38.18
N GLN A 216 36.36 -41.92 37.06
CA GLN A 216 37.70 -42.36 36.69
C GLN A 216 38.82 -41.46 37.24
N PHE A 217 38.49 -40.27 37.78
CA PHE A 217 39.50 -39.29 38.22
C PHE A 217 39.64 -39.11 39.74
N TYR A 218 38.71 -39.62 40.57
CA TYR A 218 38.83 -39.59 42.04
C TYR A 218 38.11 -40.76 42.72
N PRO A 219 38.79 -41.87 43.09
CA PRO A 219 38.19 -42.92 43.91
C PRO A 219 38.26 -42.54 45.39
N THR A 220 37.13 -42.61 46.09
CA THR A 220 37.06 -42.74 47.56
C THR A 220 37.09 -44.21 47.97
#